data_AF-A0A2T0G064-F1
#
_entry.id   AF-A0A2T0G064-F1
#
_cell.length_a   1.000
_cell.length_b   1.000
_cell.length_c   1.000
_cell.angle_alpha   90.00
_cell.angle_beta   90.00
_cell.angle_gamma   90.00
#
_symmetry.space_group_name_H-M   'P 1'
#
loop_
_entity.id
_entity.type
_entity.pdbx_description
1 polymer ?
#
loop_
_entity_poly.entity_id
_entity_poly.type
_entity_poly.pdbx_seq_one_letter_code
_entity_poly.pdbx_strand_id
1 'polypeptide(L)'
;MEKILKEKLAQDMPIYQQEEILWLLDYIGHPDYKIRDELIFVSLARAIQEQLFTKDQFDFVVIEALKRQGLLYKKEEVGQATLTRSFTALLFANLLHADAKKNSLYFKRLSSQQRMALFEQGMSYLLYENDRTGYSEEYGWVHAFAHGADLLVEIICHPDFSITRVNEVLQVLEKIFKRVNWRFISDEDWRLARVIYQAVLNDRLSQTRVAAWLTSLDFPLENSTDFLQFSNARSCLLEVYLQLDKEKALSDELREAIQLFSY
;
A
#
# COMPACT_ATOMS: atom_id res chain seq x y z
N MET A 1 -12.24 -14.60 22.18
CA MET A 1 -11.11 -13.81 21.67
C MET A 1 -11.47 -12.33 21.52
N GLU A 2 -12.47 -11.99 20.71
CA GLU A 2 -12.88 -10.60 20.44
C GLU A 2 -13.00 -9.70 21.69
N LYS A 3 -13.74 -10.16 22.72
CA LYS A 3 -13.91 -9.41 23.98
C LYS A 3 -12.57 -9.06 24.65
N ILE A 4 -11.63 -10.01 24.69
CA ILE A 4 -10.30 -9.82 25.29
C ILE A 4 -9.52 -8.76 24.52
N LEU A 5 -9.52 -8.84 23.19
CA LEU A 5 -8.83 -7.86 22.34
C LEU A 5 -9.46 -6.46 22.46
N LYS A 6 -10.79 -6.36 22.56
CA LYS A 6 -11.49 -5.09 22.79
C LYS A 6 -11.10 -4.46 24.12
N GLU A 7 -11.01 -5.25 25.19
CA GLU A 7 -10.54 -4.79 26.49
C GLU A 7 -9.09 -4.30 26.43
N LYS A 8 -8.23 -4.94 25.62
CA LYS A 8 -6.84 -4.52 25.42
C LYS A 8 -6.69 -3.21 24.64
N LEU A 9 -7.58 -2.94 23.68
CA LEU A 9 -7.56 -1.65 22.98
C LEU A 9 -7.81 -0.46 23.90
N ALA A 10 -8.53 -0.65 25.00
CA ALA A 10 -8.75 0.37 26.02
C ALA A 10 -7.56 0.53 26.99
N GLN A 11 -6.57 -0.35 26.96
CA GLN A 11 -5.38 -0.29 27.81
C GLN A 11 -4.29 0.55 27.14
N ASP A 12 -3.47 1.22 27.96
CA ASP A 12 -2.34 2.02 27.47
C ASP A 12 -1.18 1.14 26.97
N MET A 13 -0.85 0.09 27.73
CA MET A 13 0.24 -0.86 27.41
C MET A 13 -0.26 -2.31 27.44
N PRO A 14 -1.12 -2.72 26.48
CA PRO A 14 -1.62 -4.09 26.44
C PRO A 14 -0.50 -5.09 26.11
N ILE A 15 -0.52 -6.24 26.78
CA ILE A 15 0.38 -7.36 26.48
C ILE A 15 -0.37 -8.35 25.62
N TYR A 16 0.09 -8.60 24.39
CA TYR A 16 -0.51 -9.59 23.50
C TYR A 16 0.07 -10.98 23.75
N GLN A 17 -0.79 -12.00 23.74
CA GLN A 17 -0.39 -13.41 23.77
C GLN A 17 -0.29 -13.95 22.33
N GLN A 18 0.50 -14.99 22.13
CA GLN A 18 0.74 -15.55 20.78
C GLN A 18 -0.55 -16.02 20.11
N GLU A 19 -1.47 -16.64 20.85
CA GLU A 19 -2.80 -17.06 20.38
C GLU A 19 -3.68 -15.90 19.92
N GLU A 20 -3.51 -14.72 20.51
CA GLU A 20 -4.24 -13.51 20.13
C GLU A 20 -3.67 -12.93 18.84
N ILE A 21 -2.34 -12.92 18.70
CA ILE A 21 -1.66 -12.53 17.47
C ILE A 21 -2.09 -13.44 16.32
N LEU A 22 -2.11 -14.76 16.54
CA LEU A 22 -2.60 -15.72 15.54
C LEU A 22 -4.04 -15.43 15.13
N TRP A 23 -4.93 -15.16 16.09
CA TRP A 23 -6.31 -14.82 15.79
C TRP A 23 -6.42 -13.51 14.99
N LEU A 24 -5.66 -12.47 15.33
CA LEU A 24 -5.63 -11.23 14.55
C LEU A 24 -5.21 -11.49 13.09
N LEU A 25 -4.23 -12.37 12.87
CA LEU A 25 -3.75 -12.72 11.52
C LEU A 25 -4.73 -13.62 10.74
N ASP A 26 -5.36 -14.59 11.41
CA ASP A 26 -6.32 -15.52 10.79
C ASP A 26 -7.60 -14.83 10.33
N TYR A 27 -7.99 -13.77 11.04
CA TYR A 27 -9.23 -13.02 10.77
C TYR A 27 -8.96 -11.65 10.13
N ILE A 28 -7.76 -11.41 9.59
CA ILE A 28 -7.37 -10.10 9.01
C ILE A 28 -8.34 -9.58 7.93
N GLY A 29 -9.05 -10.48 7.24
CA GLY A 29 -10.08 -10.15 6.25
C GLY A 29 -11.53 -10.36 6.73
N HIS A 30 -11.81 -10.19 8.03
CA HIS A 30 -13.15 -10.42 8.59
C HIS A 30 -14.23 -9.57 7.87
N PRO A 31 -15.43 -10.13 7.55
CA PRO A 31 -16.46 -9.39 6.80
C PRO A 31 -17.04 -8.20 7.57
N ASP A 32 -17.25 -8.34 8.89
CA ASP A 32 -17.68 -7.23 9.75
C ASP A 32 -16.53 -6.22 9.95
N TYR A 33 -16.71 -4.99 9.45
CA TYR A 33 -15.73 -3.90 9.56
C TYR A 33 -15.45 -3.48 11.01
N LYS A 34 -16.40 -3.66 11.94
CA LYS A 34 -16.16 -3.37 13.37
C LYS A 34 -15.17 -4.34 13.99
N ILE A 35 -15.11 -5.55 13.45
CA ILE A 35 -14.11 -6.55 13.86
C ILE A 35 -12.83 -6.35 13.05
N ARG A 36 -12.92 -6.15 11.75
CA ARG A 36 -11.74 -6.05 10.88
C ARG A 36 -10.98 -4.74 11.07
N ASP A 37 -11.64 -3.61 10.92
CA ASP A 37 -11.00 -2.28 10.92
C ASP A 37 -10.78 -1.82 12.37
N GLU A 38 -11.84 -1.75 13.15
CA GLU A 38 -11.81 -1.13 14.49
C GLU A 38 -11.13 -2.00 15.56
N LEU A 39 -11.08 -3.33 15.35
CA LEU A 39 -10.45 -4.25 16.29
C LEU A 39 -9.15 -4.84 15.75
N ILE A 40 -9.21 -5.60 14.65
CA ILE A 40 -8.06 -6.38 14.17
C ILE A 40 -6.96 -5.47 13.64
N PHE A 41 -7.29 -4.63 12.66
CA PHE A 41 -6.32 -3.75 12.03
C PHE A 41 -5.79 -2.72 13.02
N VAL A 42 -6.65 -2.07 13.82
CA VAL A 42 -6.21 -1.15 14.87
C VAL A 42 -5.30 -1.85 15.88
N SER A 43 -5.59 -3.08 16.32
CA SER A 43 -4.69 -3.81 17.25
C SER A 43 -3.33 -4.07 16.63
N LEU A 44 -3.27 -4.56 15.39
CA LEU A 44 -2.01 -4.83 14.69
C LEU A 44 -1.21 -3.55 14.42
N ALA A 45 -1.86 -2.52 13.87
CA ALA A 45 -1.23 -1.24 13.57
C ALA A 45 -0.71 -0.57 14.84
N ARG A 46 -1.52 -0.51 15.90
CA ARG A 46 -1.12 0.05 17.20
C ARG A 46 0.06 -0.72 17.79
N ALA A 47 -0.02 -2.06 17.84
CA ALA A 47 1.05 -2.86 18.43
C ALA A 47 2.39 -2.73 17.71
N ILE A 48 2.37 -2.52 16.39
CA ILE A 48 3.56 -2.26 15.58
C ILE A 48 4.02 -0.79 15.76
N GLN A 49 3.15 0.18 15.52
CA GLN A 49 3.53 1.60 15.48
C GLN A 49 3.92 2.16 16.85
N GLU A 50 3.23 1.74 17.91
CA GLU A 50 3.51 2.13 19.31
C GLU A 50 4.51 1.18 19.99
N GLN A 51 5.07 0.21 19.26
CA GLN A 51 6.13 -0.69 19.74
C GLN A 51 5.69 -1.55 20.94
N LEU A 52 4.42 -2.00 20.96
CA LEU A 52 3.85 -2.82 22.03
C LEU A 52 4.18 -4.31 21.89
N PHE A 53 4.56 -4.76 20.68
CA PHE A 53 5.13 -6.10 20.51
C PHE A 53 6.58 -6.15 20.96
N THR A 54 6.97 -7.27 21.56
CA THR A 54 8.40 -7.58 21.71
C THR A 54 9.03 -7.83 20.34
N LYS A 55 10.36 -7.81 20.25
CA LYS A 55 11.08 -8.17 19.01
C LYS A 55 10.72 -9.58 18.53
N ASP A 56 10.57 -10.52 19.46
CA ASP A 56 10.20 -11.90 19.12
C ASP A 56 8.76 -12.00 18.60
N GLN A 57 7.85 -11.18 19.14
CA GLN A 57 6.48 -11.07 18.64
C GLN A 57 6.43 -10.42 17.25
N PHE A 58 7.23 -9.39 17.00
CA PHE A 58 7.36 -8.79 15.67
C PHE A 58 7.87 -9.82 14.66
N ASP A 59 8.93 -10.56 14.98
CA ASP A 59 9.46 -11.62 14.13
C ASP A 59 8.41 -12.71 13.87
N PHE A 60 7.67 -13.10 14.91
CA PHE A 60 6.57 -14.05 14.82
C PHE A 60 5.48 -13.57 13.86
N VAL A 61 5.04 -12.31 13.97
CA VAL A 61 4.06 -11.69 13.05
C VAL A 61 4.55 -11.76 11.62
N VAL A 62 5.81 -11.38 11.35
CA VAL A 62 6.39 -11.39 10.01
C VAL A 62 6.37 -12.81 9.41
N ILE A 63 6.82 -13.80 10.18
CA ILE A 63 6.87 -15.21 9.74
C ILE A 63 5.45 -15.71 9.43
N GLU A 64 4.51 -15.51 10.35
CA GLU A 64 3.15 -15.99 10.22
C GLU A 64 2.37 -15.28 9.11
N ALA A 65 2.59 -13.99 8.91
CA ALA A 65 1.95 -13.24 7.83
C ALA A 65 2.47 -13.64 6.45
N LEU A 66 3.79 -13.81 6.28
CA LEU A 66 4.38 -14.30 5.03
C LEU A 66 3.92 -15.73 4.70
N LYS A 67 3.82 -16.60 5.71
CA LYS A 67 3.35 -17.99 5.56
C LYS A 67 1.91 -18.09 5.03
N ARG A 68 1.03 -17.15 5.42
CA ARG A 68 -0.38 -17.12 4.97
C ARG A 68 -0.56 -16.74 3.51
N GLN A 69 0.44 -16.10 2.89
CA GLN A 69 0.35 -15.59 1.52
C GLN A 69 -0.93 -14.74 1.29
N GLY A 70 -1.28 -13.91 2.27
CA GLY A 70 -2.59 -13.22 2.31
C GLY A 70 -2.87 -12.34 1.09
N LEU A 71 -1.85 -11.76 0.46
CA LEU A 71 -2.01 -11.02 -0.80
C LEU A 71 -2.52 -11.90 -1.94
N LEU A 72 -2.17 -13.19 -1.98
CA LEU A 72 -2.59 -14.13 -3.03
C LEU A 72 -3.92 -14.82 -2.71
N TYR A 73 -4.54 -14.50 -1.58
CA TYR A 73 -5.74 -15.19 -1.10
C TYR A 73 -6.89 -15.08 -2.10
N LYS A 74 -7.25 -16.24 -2.67
CA LYS A 74 -8.34 -16.40 -3.65
C LYS A 74 -8.34 -15.28 -4.69
N LYS A 75 -7.18 -15.01 -5.31
CA LYS A 75 -6.97 -13.84 -6.20
C LYS A 75 -7.93 -13.71 -7.39
N GLU A 76 -8.64 -14.79 -7.76
CA GLU A 76 -9.67 -14.79 -8.80
C GLU A 76 -11.06 -14.35 -8.29
N GLU A 77 -11.24 -14.25 -6.96
CA GLU A 77 -12.49 -13.86 -6.30
C GLU A 77 -12.44 -12.38 -5.86
N VAL A 78 -13.59 -11.70 -6.01
CA VAL A 78 -13.85 -10.32 -5.53
C VAL A 78 -14.77 -10.33 -4.30
N GLY A 79 -14.98 -9.17 -3.68
CA GLY A 79 -15.84 -9.02 -2.50
C GLY A 79 -15.13 -9.47 -1.22
N GLN A 80 -15.72 -10.42 -0.48
CA GLN A 80 -15.19 -10.84 0.82
C GLN A 80 -13.75 -11.37 0.74
N ALA A 81 -13.37 -12.07 -0.34
CA ALA A 81 -12.00 -12.56 -0.52
C ALA A 81 -10.96 -11.42 -0.56
N THR A 82 -11.34 -10.30 -1.17
CA THR A 82 -10.51 -9.10 -1.31
C THR A 82 -10.14 -8.49 0.03
N LEU A 83 -11.01 -8.61 1.05
CA LEU A 83 -10.73 -8.09 2.40
C LEU A 83 -9.43 -8.67 2.97
N THR A 84 -9.17 -9.97 2.75
CA THR A 84 -7.93 -10.60 3.22
C THR A 84 -6.72 -10.03 2.49
N ARG A 85 -6.79 -9.88 1.16
CA ARG A 85 -5.68 -9.33 0.36
C ARG A 85 -5.39 -7.89 0.74
N SER A 86 -6.44 -7.07 0.76
CA SER A 86 -6.37 -5.64 1.03
C SER A 86 -5.82 -5.32 2.42
N PHE A 87 -6.30 -6.01 3.47
CA PHE A 87 -5.81 -5.78 4.83
C PHE A 87 -4.45 -6.44 5.09
N THR A 88 -4.10 -7.49 4.36
CA THR A 88 -2.71 -7.99 4.35
C THR A 88 -1.76 -6.95 3.77
N ALA A 89 -2.16 -6.19 2.75
CA ALA A 89 -1.33 -5.11 2.21
C ALA A 89 -1.05 -4.03 3.26
N LEU A 90 -2.06 -3.63 4.05
CA LEU A 90 -1.87 -2.71 5.17
C LEU A 90 -0.96 -3.28 6.27
N LEU A 91 -1.07 -4.56 6.60
CA LEU A 91 -0.16 -5.20 7.56
C LEU A 91 1.28 -5.13 7.05
N PHE A 92 1.51 -5.50 5.79
CA PHE A 92 2.86 -5.47 5.20
C PHE A 92 3.42 -4.05 5.14
N ALA A 93 2.59 -3.05 4.84
CA ALA A 93 3.00 -1.65 4.90
C ALA A 93 3.49 -1.27 6.31
N ASN A 94 2.74 -1.63 7.36
CA ASN A 94 3.14 -1.36 8.74
C ASN A 94 4.44 -2.07 9.15
N LEU A 95 4.64 -3.31 8.71
CA LEU A 95 5.87 -4.07 8.99
C LEU A 95 7.09 -3.44 8.31
N LEU A 96 6.99 -3.06 7.03
CA LEU A 96 8.07 -2.39 6.30
C LEU A 96 8.36 -1.00 6.87
N HIS A 97 7.31 -0.24 7.21
CA HIS A 97 7.45 1.08 7.84
C HIS A 97 8.27 0.98 9.13
N ALA A 98 7.92 0.03 9.99
CA ALA A 98 8.57 -0.14 11.27
C ALA A 98 10.00 -0.69 11.15
N ASP A 99 10.30 -1.48 10.11
CA ASP A 99 11.65 -1.92 9.76
C ASP A 99 12.54 -0.77 9.23
N ALA A 100 11.96 0.16 8.47
CA ALA A 100 12.66 1.30 7.88
C ALA A 100 12.95 2.45 8.87
N LYS A 101 12.10 2.63 9.88
CA LYS A 101 12.13 3.79 10.78
C LYS A 101 13.27 3.69 11.80
N LYS A 102 14.26 4.58 11.71
CA LYS A 102 15.48 4.59 12.57
C LYS A 102 15.22 4.51 14.09
N ASN A 103 14.14 5.14 14.57
CA ASN A 103 13.79 5.17 16.00
C ASN A 103 12.82 4.04 16.42
N SER A 104 12.53 3.10 15.54
CA SER A 104 11.70 1.93 15.83
C SER A 104 12.50 0.86 16.56
N LEU A 105 11.88 0.19 17.54
CA LEU A 105 12.40 -1.03 18.16
C LEU A 105 12.73 -2.12 17.11
N TYR A 106 12.05 -2.08 15.97
CA TYR A 106 12.19 -3.04 14.88
C TYR A 106 13.07 -2.54 13.73
N PHE A 107 13.80 -1.43 13.90
CA PHE A 107 14.68 -0.90 12.86
C PHE A 107 15.66 -1.96 12.37
N LYS A 108 15.63 -2.24 11.07
CA LYS A 108 16.42 -3.28 10.39
C LYS A 108 16.26 -4.70 10.96
N ARG A 109 15.12 -5.01 11.60
CA ARG A 109 14.84 -6.32 12.18
C ARG A 109 14.56 -7.39 11.13
N LEU A 110 13.92 -7.03 10.01
CA LEU A 110 13.65 -7.95 8.91
C LEU A 110 14.96 -8.43 8.28
N SER A 111 15.07 -9.72 8.04
CA SER A 111 16.15 -10.27 7.21
C SER A 111 16.03 -9.81 5.75
N SER A 112 17.13 -9.84 5.00
CA SER A 112 17.11 -9.54 3.56
C SER A 112 16.14 -10.42 2.79
N GLN A 113 15.99 -11.70 3.19
CA GLN A 113 15.03 -12.63 2.57
C GLN A 113 13.58 -12.22 2.84
N GLN A 114 13.25 -11.84 4.09
CA GLN A 114 11.90 -11.39 4.43
C GLN A 114 11.55 -10.08 3.72
N ARG A 115 12.48 -9.12 3.66
CA ARG A 115 12.27 -7.89 2.89
C ARG A 115 12.02 -8.17 1.42
N MET A 116 12.81 -9.08 0.81
CA MET A 116 12.62 -9.45 -0.59
C MET A 116 11.27 -10.13 -0.82
N ALA A 117 10.84 -11.02 0.08
CA ALA A 117 9.54 -11.67 -0.02
C ALA A 117 8.38 -10.64 0.06
N LEU A 118 8.47 -9.65 0.96
CA LEU A 118 7.49 -8.56 1.04
C LEU A 118 7.50 -7.67 -0.21
N PHE A 119 8.70 -7.38 -0.74
CA PHE A 119 8.87 -6.64 -1.99
C PHE A 119 8.17 -7.35 -3.16
N GLU A 120 8.51 -8.61 -3.41
CA GLU A 120 7.97 -9.38 -4.55
C GLU A 120 6.45 -9.56 -4.44
N GLN A 121 5.93 -9.82 -3.24
CA GLN A 121 4.50 -9.92 -3.00
C GLN A 121 3.79 -8.57 -3.20
N GLY A 122 4.33 -7.47 -2.68
CA GLY A 122 3.74 -6.15 -2.86
C GLY A 122 3.74 -5.67 -4.31
N MET A 123 4.86 -5.92 -5.03
CA MET A 123 4.99 -5.57 -6.45
C MET A 123 4.05 -6.37 -7.35
N SER A 124 3.77 -7.64 -7.00
CA SER A 124 2.85 -8.49 -7.77
C SER A 124 1.39 -8.22 -7.45
N TYR A 125 1.05 -7.83 -6.21
CA TYR A 125 -0.33 -7.65 -5.74
C TYR A 125 -1.21 -6.82 -6.67
N LEU A 126 -0.81 -5.58 -6.95
CA LEU A 126 -1.60 -4.67 -7.78
C LEU A 126 -1.58 -5.03 -9.27
N LEU A 127 -0.72 -5.95 -9.70
CA LEU A 127 -0.71 -6.40 -11.10
C LEU A 127 -1.86 -7.38 -11.40
N TYR A 128 -2.29 -8.17 -10.41
CA TYR A 128 -3.42 -9.10 -10.59
C TYR A 128 -4.72 -8.64 -9.91
N GLU A 129 -4.68 -7.67 -8.99
CA GLU A 129 -5.89 -7.21 -8.32
C GLU A 129 -6.89 -6.58 -9.32
N ASN A 130 -8.16 -6.93 -9.19
CA ASN A 130 -9.25 -6.49 -10.07
C ASN A 130 -10.50 -6.04 -9.30
N ASP A 131 -10.50 -6.13 -7.96
CA ASP A 131 -11.60 -5.62 -7.18
C ASP A 131 -11.55 -4.08 -7.09
N ARG A 132 -12.56 -3.46 -7.67
CA ARG A 132 -12.75 -2.01 -7.73
C ARG A 132 -13.55 -1.44 -6.57
N THR A 133 -13.94 -2.28 -5.62
CA THR A 133 -14.81 -1.88 -4.52
C THR A 133 -14.07 -0.92 -3.59
N GLY A 134 -14.57 0.31 -3.51
CA GLY A 134 -14.21 1.27 -2.47
C GLY A 134 -14.96 0.95 -1.17
N TYR A 135 -16.02 1.72 -0.90
CA TYR A 135 -16.96 1.44 0.19
C TYR A 135 -18.03 0.42 -0.23
N SER A 136 -18.26 -0.58 0.60
CA SER A 136 -19.38 -1.51 0.54
C SER A 136 -20.30 -1.30 1.74
N GLU A 137 -21.62 -1.28 1.54
CA GLU A 137 -22.56 -1.25 2.66
C GLU A 137 -22.48 -2.51 3.53
N GLU A 138 -22.11 -3.66 2.93
CA GLU A 138 -21.98 -4.93 3.63
C GLU A 138 -20.66 -5.02 4.40
N TYR A 139 -19.56 -4.60 3.78
CA TYR A 139 -18.21 -4.86 4.28
C TYR A 139 -17.48 -3.61 4.80
N GLY A 140 -18.00 -2.40 4.62
CA GLY A 140 -17.24 -1.17 4.82
C GLY A 140 -16.16 -0.98 3.74
N TRP A 141 -15.01 -0.42 4.10
CA TRP A 141 -13.93 -0.13 3.16
C TRP A 141 -13.19 -1.40 2.70
N VAL A 142 -13.28 -1.72 1.41
CA VAL A 142 -12.52 -2.82 0.79
C VAL A 142 -11.16 -2.33 0.30
N HIS A 143 -11.12 -1.26 -0.51
CA HIS A 143 -9.91 -0.47 -0.79
C HIS A 143 -8.68 -1.25 -1.28
N ALA A 144 -8.87 -2.26 -2.14
CA ALA A 144 -7.79 -3.14 -2.58
C ALA A 144 -6.61 -2.38 -3.21
N PHE A 145 -6.89 -1.45 -4.13
CA PHE A 145 -5.89 -0.61 -4.79
C PHE A 145 -5.31 0.45 -3.86
N ALA A 146 -6.14 1.09 -3.05
CA ALA A 146 -5.72 2.09 -2.07
C ALA A 146 -4.72 1.52 -1.04
N HIS A 147 -5.03 0.35 -0.44
CA HIS A 147 -4.13 -0.31 0.50
C HIS A 147 -2.89 -0.91 -0.17
N GLY A 148 -3.00 -1.38 -1.41
CA GLY A 148 -1.82 -1.78 -2.18
C GLY A 148 -0.90 -0.61 -2.50
N ALA A 149 -1.44 0.58 -2.75
CA ALA A 149 -0.66 1.79 -2.94
C ALA A 149 0.09 2.18 -1.65
N ASP A 150 -0.53 2.04 -0.48
CA ASP A 150 0.15 2.24 0.81
C ASP A 150 1.35 1.29 0.97
N LEU A 151 1.21 0.01 0.56
CA LEU A 151 2.32 -0.93 0.54
C LEU A 151 3.42 -0.52 -0.46
N LEU A 152 3.06 -0.03 -1.65
CA LEU A 152 4.03 0.46 -2.62
C LEU A 152 4.78 1.71 -2.12
N VAL A 153 4.15 2.58 -1.32
CA VAL A 153 4.83 3.72 -0.66
C VAL A 153 5.95 3.23 0.26
N GLU A 154 5.65 2.25 1.11
CA GLU A 154 6.65 1.70 2.04
C GLU A 154 7.76 0.96 1.28
N ILE A 155 7.43 0.27 0.18
CA ILE A 155 8.43 -0.36 -0.70
C ILE A 155 9.33 0.70 -1.36
N ILE A 156 8.77 1.69 -2.05
CA ILE A 156 9.59 2.64 -2.81
C ILE A 156 10.46 3.50 -1.89
N CYS A 157 9.99 3.76 -0.67
CA CYS A 157 10.69 4.56 0.32
C CYS A 157 11.69 3.78 1.20
N HIS A 158 11.63 2.44 1.20
CA HIS A 158 12.44 1.64 2.13
C HIS A 158 13.95 1.81 1.90
N PRO A 159 14.75 2.18 2.92
CA PRO A 159 16.18 2.49 2.75
C PRO A 159 16.99 1.33 2.19
N ASP A 160 16.65 0.09 2.56
CA ASP A 160 17.39 -1.12 2.19
C ASP A 160 16.96 -1.74 0.84
N PHE A 161 16.02 -1.13 0.09
CA PHE A 161 15.80 -1.49 -1.32
C PHE A 161 16.63 -0.59 -2.23
N SER A 162 17.30 -1.17 -3.22
CA SER A 162 18.15 -0.42 -4.15
C SER A 162 17.34 0.49 -5.07
N ILE A 163 17.92 1.63 -5.47
CA ILE A 163 17.31 2.58 -6.42
C ILE A 163 16.91 1.94 -7.76
N THR A 164 17.66 0.94 -8.22
CA THR A 164 17.35 0.21 -9.45
C THR A 164 16.00 -0.49 -9.36
N ARG A 165 15.66 -1.05 -8.21
CA ARG A 165 14.38 -1.71 -7.94
C ARG A 165 13.23 -0.73 -7.72
N VAL A 166 13.52 0.46 -7.21
CA VAL A 166 12.53 1.55 -7.11
C VAL A 166 11.97 1.91 -8.49
N ASN A 167 12.77 1.84 -9.55
CA ASN A 167 12.27 2.07 -10.92
C ASN A 167 11.24 1.02 -11.38
N GLU A 168 11.23 -0.19 -10.81
CA GLU A 168 10.23 -1.21 -11.12
C GLU A 168 8.83 -0.78 -10.67
N VAL A 169 8.73 0.08 -9.63
CA VAL A 169 7.45 0.60 -9.13
C VAL A 169 6.74 1.45 -10.18
N LEU A 170 7.48 2.28 -10.94
CA LEU A 170 6.89 3.04 -12.04
C LEU A 170 6.31 2.13 -13.14
N GLN A 171 6.94 0.98 -13.39
CA GLN A 171 6.41 -0.02 -14.32
C GLN A 171 5.13 -0.68 -13.79
N VAL A 172 5.03 -0.89 -12.48
CA VAL A 172 3.79 -1.37 -11.85
C VAL A 172 2.68 -0.33 -11.98
N LEU A 173 2.96 0.94 -11.71
CA LEU A 173 1.99 2.04 -11.88
C LEU A 173 1.52 2.16 -13.33
N GLU A 174 2.44 2.12 -14.31
CA GLU A 174 2.08 2.11 -15.72
C GLU A 174 1.16 0.93 -16.08
N LYS A 175 1.50 -0.28 -15.62
CA LYS A 175 0.67 -1.47 -15.86
C LYS A 175 -0.71 -1.34 -15.23
N ILE A 176 -0.82 -0.73 -14.05
CA ILE A 176 -2.12 -0.43 -13.42
C ILE A 176 -2.90 0.52 -14.31
N PHE A 177 -2.33 1.66 -14.69
CA PHE A 177 -3.03 2.67 -15.50
C PHE A 177 -3.44 2.15 -16.88
N LYS A 178 -2.64 1.29 -17.51
CA LYS A 178 -2.96 0.69 -18.82
C LYS A 178 -3.90 -0.53 -18.74
N ARG A 179 -4.11 -1.11 -17.57
CA ARG A 179 -4.96 -2.30 -17.38
C ARG A 179 -6.34 -1.95 -16.84
N VAL A 180 -6.40 -1.03 -15.88
CA VAL A 180 -7.64 -0.67 -15.17
C VAL A 180 -8.57 0.10 -16.10
N ASN A 181 -9.70 -0.52 -16.44
CA ASN A 181 -10.70 0.01 -17.37
C ASN A 181 -11.94 0.60 -16.68
N TRP A 182 -11.83 0.94 -15.39
CA TRP A 182 -12.84 1.66 -14.61
C TRP A 182 -12.24 2.90 -13.96
N ARG A 183 -13.07 3.86 -13.55
CA ARG A 183 -12.61 5.07 -12.87
C ARG A 183 -12.34 4.79 -11.39
N PHE A 184 -11.23 5.32 -10.87
CA PHE A 184 -10.99 5.42 -9.42
C PHE A 184 -11.89 6.48 -8.79
N ILE A 185 -12.57 6.13 -7.71
CA ILE A 185 -13.63 6.95 -7.09
C ILE A 185 -13.58 6.95 -5.56
N SER A 186 -12.62 6.26 -4.96
CA SER A 186 -12.49 6.05 -3.52
C SER A 186 -11.03 6.18 -3.10
N ASP A 187 -10.44 7.33 -3.43
CA ASP A 187 -9.06 7.75 -3.12
C ASP A 187 -7.95 6.84 -3.71
N GLU A 188 -8.26 5.91 -4.61
CA GLU A 188 -7.21 5.03 -5.16
C GLU A 188 -6.19 5.82 -5.98
N ASP A 189 -6.64 6.80 -6.78
CA ASP A 189 -5.74 7.68 -7.52
C ASP A 189 -4.90 8.58 -6.60
N TRP A 190 -5.47 9.08 -5.51
CA TRP A 190 -4.74 9.88 -4.52
C TRP A 190 -3.69 9.06 -3.78
N ARG A 191 -3.98 7.81 -3.41
CA ARG A 191 -2.99 6.94 -2.77
C ARG A 191 -1.94 6.41 -3.74
N LEU A 192 -2.30 6.16 -5.00
CA LEU A 192 -1.32 5.84 -6.05
C LEU A 192 -0.38 7.02 -6.31
N ALA A 193 -0.88 8.27 -6.28
CA ALA A 193 -0.05 9.47 -6.38
C ALA A 193 0.98 9.56 -5.26
N ARG A 194 0.61 9.15 -4.04
CA ARG A 194 1.51 9.10 -2.88
C ARG A 194 2.74 8.25 -3.11
N VAL A 195 2.66 7.19 -3.90
CA VAL A 195 3.82 6.38 -4.28
C VAL A 195 4.89 7.24 -4.97
N ILE A 196 4.48 8.15 -5.87
CA ILE A 196 5.40 9.00 -6.63
C ILE A 196 5.93 10.14 -5.74
N TYR A 197 5.03 10.96 -5.15
CA TYR A 197 5.49 12.16 -4.47
C TYR A 197 6.25 11.85 -3.17
N GLN A 198 5.92 10.78 -2.43
CA GLN A 198 6.72 10.38 -1.27
C GLN A 198 8.10 9.89 -1.68
N ALA A 199 8.21 9.15 -2.79
CA ALA A 199 9.52 8.73 -3.29
C ALA A 199 10.38 9.93 -3.70
N VAL A 200 9.79 10.94 -4.33
CA VAL A 200 10.48 12.21 -4.65
C VAL A 200 10.93 12.91 -3.37
N LEU A 201 10.04 13.12 -2.40
CA LEU A 201 10.34 13.83 -1.15
C LEU A 201 11.37 13.12 -0.26
N ASN A 202 11.57 11.81 -0.44
CA ASN A 202 12.56 11.02 0.29
C ASN A 202 13.86 10.78 -0.51
N ASP A 203 14.07 11.48 -1.63
CA ASP A 203 15.22 11.31 -2.54
C ASP A 203 15.38 9.88 -3.09
N ARG A 204 14.25 9.16 -3.17
CA ARG A 204 14.15 7.79 -3.67
C ARG A 204 13.76 7.72 -5.13
N LEU A 205 13.31 8.83 -5.71
CA LEU A 205 12.97 8.92 -7.12
C LEU A 205 13.24 10.33 -7.62
N SER A 206 14.16 10.49 -8.57
CA SER A 206 14.46 11.81 -9.14
C SER A 206 13.31 12.30 -10.01
N GLN A 207 13.00 13.60 -9.95
CA GLN A 207 11.93 14.20 -10.74
C GLN A 207 12.16 14.12 -12.26
N THR A 208 13.41 14.24 -12.74
CA THR A 208 13.78 13.99 -14.15
C THR A 208 13.39 12.58 -14.61
N ARG A 209 13.55 11.58 -13.73
CA ARG A 209 13.11 10.21 -14.01
C ARG A 209 11.60 10.08 -14.10
N VAL A 210 10.87 10.79 -13.22
CA VAL A 210 9.40 10.86 -13.28
C VAL A 210 8.98 11.52 -14.59
N ALA A 211 9.54 12.69 -14.93
CA ALA A 211 9.25 13.40 -16.17
C ALA A 211 9.49 12.53 -17.41
N ALA A 212 10.66 11.87 -17.49
CA ALA A 212 10.97 10.95 -18.58
C ALA A 212 10.00 9.76 -18.66
N TRP A 213 9.57 9.22 -17.52
CA TRP A 213 8.54 8.18 -17.47
C TRP A 213 7.20 8.71 -17.99
N LEU A 214 6.75 9.90 -17.57
CA LEU A 214 5.51 10.52 -18.07
C LEU A 214 5.54 10.71 -19.59
N THR A 215 6.64 11.19 -20.15
CA THR A 215 6.80 11.34 -21.61
C THR A 215 6.79 10.00 -22.35
N SER A 216 7.16 8.90 -21.68
CA SER A 216 7.11 7.56 -22.26
C SER A 216 5.73 6.89 -22.20
N LEU A 217 4.81 7.44 -21.40
CA LEU A 217 3.44 6.92 -21.32
C LEU A 217 2.67 7.29 -22.58
N ASP A 218 2.05 6.28 -23.19
CA ASP A 218 1.22 6.42 -24.37
C ASP A 218 -0.16 5.81 -24.10
N PHE A 219 -1.20 6.57 -24.44
CA PHE A 219 -2.61 6.21 -24.31
C PHE A 219 -3.29 6.48 -25.66
N PRO A 220 -3.89 5.46 -26.32
CA PRO A 220 -4.41 5.64 -27.68
C PRO A 220 -5.54 6.66 -27.81
N LEU A 221 -6.35 6.83 -26.75
CA LEU A 221 -7.51 7.73 -26.70
C LEU A 221 -8.52 7.51 -27.85
N GLU A 222 -8.62 6.29 -28.37
CA GLU A 222 -9.50 5.95 -29.51
C GLU A 222 -10.90 5.57 -29.04
N ASN A 223 -11.03 5.12 -27.78
CA ASN A 223 -12.29 4.67 -27.21
C ASN A 223 -12.44 5.05 -25.72
N SER A 224 -13.60 4.74 -25.14
CA SER A 224 -13.92 5.07 -23.74
C SER A 224 -13.00 4.39 -22.72
N THR A 225 -12.51 3.19 -23.00
CA THR A 225 -11.56 2.49 -22.12
C THR A 225 -10.23 3.22 -22.09
N ASP A 226 -9.69 3.59 -23.24
CA ASP A 226 -8.44 4.34 -23.32
C ASP A 226 -8.54 5.67 -22.58
N PHE A 227 -9.69 6.35 -22.72
CA PHE A 227 -9.95 7.60 -21.99
C PHE A 227 -10.01 7.38 -20.47
N LEU A 228 -10.62 6.30 -19.99
CA LEU A 228 -10.66 5.98 -18.55
C LEU A 228 -9.25 5.72 -17.99
N GLN A 229 -8.45 4.94 -18.72
CA GLN A 229 -7.06 4.63 -18.38
C GLN A 229 -6.20 5.90 -18.30
N PHE A 230 -6.27 6.75 -19.33
CA PHE A 230 -5.62 8.05 -19.34
C PHE A 230 -6.10 8.95 -18.19
N SER A 231 -7.41 9.03 -17.98
CA SER A 231 -8.01 9.91 -16.97
C SER A 231 -7.63 9.50 -15.54
N ASN A 232 -7.49 8.20 -15.26
CA ASN A 232 -6.96 7.70 -14.00
C ASN A 232 -5.51 8.15 -13.76
N ALA A 233 -4.65 7.98 -14.77
CA ALA A 233 -3.26 8.44 -14.70
C ALA A 233 -3.20 9.96 -14.48
N ARG A 234 -3.97 10.72 -15.26
CA ARG A 234 -4.02 12.19 -15.14
C ARG A 234 -4.47 12.64 -13.75
N SER A 235 -5.48 12.00 -13.17
CA SER A 235 -6.00 12.36 -11.85
C SER A 235 -4.97 12.12 -10.74
N CYS A 236 -4.23 11.00 -10.82
CA CYS A 236 -3.08 10.74 -9.97
C CYS A 236 -2.00 11.85 -10.10
N LEU A 237 -1.68 12.29 -11.33
CA LEU A 237 -0.66 13.31 -11.56
C LEU A 237 -1.05 14.70 -11.04
N LEU A 238 -2.33 15.03 -11.02
CA LEU A 238 -2.80 16.28 -10.37
C LEU A 238 -2.47 16.27 -8.88
N GLU A 239 -2.65 15.15 -8.20
CA GLU A 239 -2.29 15.03 -6.79
C GLU A 239 -0.76 15.07 -6.58
N VAL A 240 0.03 14.45 -7.46
CA VAL A 240 1.50 14.57 -7.45
C VAL A 240 1.93 16.03 -7.57
N TYR A 241 1.34 16.77 -8.52
CA TYR A 241 1.59 18.20 -8.69
C TYR A 241 1.29 18.97 -7.41
N LEU A 242 0.07 18.80 -6.88
CA LEU A 242 -0.40 19.58 -5.72
C LEU A 242 0.46 19.33 -4.48
N GLN A 243 0.81 18.08 -4.19
CA GLN A 243 1.62 17.75 -3.01
C GLN A 243 3.06 18.24 -3.15
N LEU A 244 3.70 18.07 -4.32
CA LEU A 244 5.06 18.56 -4.52
C LEU A 244 5.14 20.10 -4.56
N ASP A 245 4.13 20.77 -5.13
CA ASP A 245 4.07 22.23 -5.15
C ASP A 245 3.85 22.80 -3.74
N LYS A 246 2.94 22.20 -2.96
CA LYS A 246 2.70 22.53 -1.55
C LYS A 246 3.97 22.44 -0.71
N GLU A 247 4.78 21.39 -0.91
CA GLU A 247 6.06 21.21 -0.22
C GLU A 247 7.21 22.05 -0.82
N LYS A 248 6.93 22.86 -1.85
CA LYS A 248 7.92 23.66 -2.61
C LYS A 248 9.06 22.80 -3.17
N ALA A 249 8.75 21.55 -3.50
CA ALA A 249 9.68 20.57 -4.01
C ALA A 249 9.52 20.33 -5.52
N LEU A 250 8.46 20.83 -6.15
CA LEU A 250 8.19 20.62 -7.58
C LEU A 250 9.18 21.38 -8.48
N SER A 251 9.95 20.62 -9.27
CA SER A 251 10.85 21.15 -10.30
C SER A 251 10.09 21.67 -11.52
N ASP A 252 10.68 22.62 -12.24
CA ASP A 252 10.09 23.16 -13.48
C ASP A 252 9.95 22.08 -14.56
N GLU A 253 10.93 21.16 -14.67
CA GLU A 253 10.88 20.04 -15.62
C GLU A 253 9.67 19.12 -15.36
N LEU A 254 9.47 18.68 -14.11
CA LEU A 254 8.34 17.82 -13.77
C LEU A 254 7.01 18.58 -13.86
N ARG A 255 6.99 19.87 -13.51
CA ARG A 255 5.83 20.74 -13.68
C ARG A 255 5.38 20.76 -15.14
N GLU A 256 6.31 21.03 -16.06
CA GLU A 256 6.04 21.07 -17.50
C GLU A 256 5.58 19.70 -18.01
N ALA A 257 6.24 18.61 -17.61
CA ALA A 257 5.85 17.27 -17.99
C ALA A 257 4.41 16.90 -17.56
N ILE A 258 3.99 17.28 -16.35
CA ILE A 258 2.61 17.05 -15.88
C ILE A 258 1.62 17.95 -16.63
N GLN A 259 1.96 19.22 -16.89
CA GLN A 259 1.09 20.15 -17.62
C GLN A 259 0.86 19.72 -19.08
N LEU A 260 1.89 19.14 -19.72
CA LEU A 260 1.79 18.58 -21.07
C LEU A 260 1.07 17.22 -21.11
N PHE A 261 0.86 16.58 -19.96
CA PHE A 261 0.09 15.33 -19.85
C PHE A 261 -1.42 15.61 -19.92
N SER A 262 -1.86 16.12 -21.06
CA SER A 262 -3.24 16.50 -21.39
C SER A 262 -3.65 15.92 -22.75
N TYR A 263 -4.96 15.72 -22.94
CA TYR A 263 -5.54 15.38 -24.25
C TYR A 263 -5.96 16.64 -25.01
#